data_AF-A0A7X8F8L9-F1
#
_entry.id   AF-A0A7X8F8L9-F1
#
_cell.length_a   1.000
_cell.length_b   1.000
_cell.length_c   1.000
_cell.angle_alpha   90.00
_cell.angle_beta   90.00
_cell.angle_gamma   90.00
#
_symmetry.space_group_name_H-M   'P 1'
#
loop_
_entity.id
_entity.type
_entity.pdbx_description
1 polymer ?
#
loop_
_entity_poly.entity_id
_entity_poly.type
_entity_poly.pdbx_seq_one_letter_code
_entity_poly.pdbx_strand_id
1 'polypeptide(L)'
;MNFKKHEYQDLLVQIDPAEAADMIERVARFVAERHFAAAGIMMIESLRPLHSIGSQALYFILPFAEILFDSKKYQQFALMMQDEENLKKLVARMDELDEEINRDRRAAARLKRKRRKARRRQFFAKILKIKDKKAE
;
A
#
# COMPACT_ATOMS: atom_id res chain seq x y z
N MET A 1 24.92 -24.17 -26.13
CA MET A 1 25.14 -23.65 -24.77
C MET A 1 23.81 -23.67 -24.04
N ASN A 2 23.53 -24.75 -23.30
CA ASN A 2 22.24 -24.98 -22.66
C ASN A 2 22.45 -24.95 -21.14
N PHE A 3 22.65 -23.75 -20.61
CA PHE A 3 22.89 -23.56 -19.18
C PHE A 3 21.57 -23.26 -18.45
N LYS A 4 21.18 -24.17 -17.56
CA LYS A 4 20.52 -23.88 -16.27
C LYS A 4 19.06 -23.39 -16.24
N LYS A 5 18.25 -23.47 -17.30
CA LYS A 5 16.84 -23.04 -17.17
C LYS A 5 16.01 -23.91 -16.20
N HIS A 6 16.32 -25.20 -16.09
CA HIS A 6 15.61 -26.13 -15.20
C HIS A 6 16.12 -26.15 -13.76
N GLU A 7 17.36 -25.76 -13.51
CA GLU A 7 17.94 -25.71 -12.15
C GLU A 7 17.30 -24.60 -11.28
N TYR A 8 16.86 -23.50 -11.91
CA TYR A 8 16.06 -22.46 -11.22
C TYR A 8 14.59 -22.84 -11.08
N GLN A 9 14.10 -23.71 -11.95
CA GLN A 9 12.76 -24.27 -11.80
C GLN A 9 12.80 -25.22 -10.61
N ASP A 10 13.65 -26.25 -10.55
CA ASP A 10 13.66 -27.28 -9.50
C ASP A 10 13.87 -26.77 -8.05
N LEU A 11 14.30 -25.53 -7.84
CA LEU A 11 14.05 -24.75 -6.61
C LEU A 11 12.58 -24.28 -6.53
N LEU A 12 11.62 -25.12 -6.98
CA LEU A 12 10.19 -24.84 -7.08
C LEU A 12 9.62 -24.73 -5.66
N VAL A 13 9.76 -23.54 -5.08
CA VAL A 13 8.74 -22.86 -4.27
C VAL A 13 7.95 -23.78 -3.34
N GLN A 14 8.61 -24.46 -2.41
CA GLN A 14 7.99 -24.69 -1.10
C GLN A 14 8.25 -23.45 -0.26
N ILE A 15 7.60 -22.35 -0.62
CA ILE A 15 7.44 -21.22 0.29
C ILE A 15 6.23 -21.57 1.15
N ASP A 16 6.42 -21.57 2.45
CA ASP A 16 5.31 -21.74 3.40
C ASP A 16 4.23 -20.68 3.08
N PRO A 17 2.94 -21.06 2.95
CA PRO A 17 1.85 -20.09 2.75
C PRO A 17 1.91 -18.89 3.71
N ALA A 18 2.41 -19.06 4.93
CA ALA A 18 2.62 -17.96 5.87
C ALA A 18 3.72 -16.99 5.42
N GLU A 19 4.84 -17.49 4.88
CA GLU A 19 5.92 -16.65 4.34
C GLU A 19 5.46 -15.92 3.07
N ALA A 20 4.71 -16.59 2.19
CA ALA A 20 4.11 -15.95 1.03
C ALA A 20 3.19 -14.79 1.42
N ALA A 21 2.33 -15.01 2.42
CA ALA A 21 1.44 -13.98 2.96
C ALA A 21 2.21 -12.80 3.59
N ASP A 22 3.27 -13.06 4.35
CA ASP A 22 4.13 -12.01 4.92
C ASP A 22 4.78 -11.15 3.83
N MET A 23 5.31 -11.78 2.77
CA MET A 23 5.94 -11.06 1.69
C MET A 23 4.94 -10.16 0.93
N ILE A 24 3.72 -10.65 0.69
CA ILE A 24 2.63 -9.87 0.11
C ILE A 24 2.27 -8.70 1.02
N GLU A 25 2.09 -8.94 2.32
CA GLU A 25 1.76 -7.90 3.30
C GLU A 25 2.81 -6.78 3.31
N ARG A 26 4.09 -7.14 3.35
CA ARG A 26 5.19 -6.17 3.40
C ARG A 26 5.22 -5.27 2.17
N VAL A 27 5.06 -5.85 0.97
CA VAL A 27 5.03 -5.08 -0.28
C VAL A 27 3.77 -4.23 -0.36
N ALA A 28 2.59 -4.79 -0.09
CA ALA A 28 1.32 -4.07 -0.12
C ALA A 28 1.35 -2.84 0.80
N ARG A 29 1.82 -3.03 2.04
CA ARG A 29 1.97 -1.96 3.04
C ARG A 29 2.96 -0.90 2.59
N PHE A 30 4.12 -1.29 2.09
CA PHE A 30 5.12 -0.33 1.62
C PHE A 30 4.57 0.57 0.51
N VAL A 31 3.81 0.00 -0.43
CA VAL A 31 3.19 0.73 -1.55
C VAL A 31 2.04 1.62 -1.07
N ALA A 32 1.17 1.11 -0.19
CA ALA A 32 0.02 1.85 0.32
C ALA A 32 0.42 3.05 1.20
N GLU A 33 1.41 2.88 2.09
CA GLU A 33 1.93 3.96 2.95
C GLU A 33 2.54 5.11 2.14
N ARG A 34 3.00 4.84 0.91
CA ARG A 34 3.54 5.84 -0.01
C ARG A 34 2.50 6.41 -0.98
N HIS A 35 1.22 6.07 -0.78
CA HIS A 35 0.11 6.52 -1.61
C HIS A 35 0.19 6.06 -3.07
N PHE A 36 0.85 4.92 -3.33
CA PHE A 36 0.95 4.32 -4.66
C PHE A 36 -0.05 3.19 -4.90
N ALA A 37 -0.86 2.82 -3.90
CA ALA A 37 -1.78 1.69 -4.01
C ALA A 37 -2.78 1.84 -5.17
N ALA A 38 -3.53 2.94 -5.24
CA ALA A 38 -4.50 3.17 -6.31
C ALA A 38 -3.86 3.14 -7.72
N ALA A 39 -2.67 3.75 -7.88
CA ALA A 39 -1.96 3.75 -9.15
C ALA A 39 -1.46 2.35 -9.52
N GLY A 40 -0.92 1.60 -8.55
CA GLY A 40 -0.46 0.23 -8.74
C GLY A 40 -1.58 -0.73 -9.08
N ILE A 41 -2.71 -0.64 -8.39
CA ILE A 41 -3.92 -1.42 -8.69
C ILE A 41 -4.35 -1.13 -10.13
N MET A 42 -4.57 0.13 -10.50
CA MET A 42 -5.01 0.49 -11.86
C MET A 42 -4.05 -0.01 -12.95
N MET A 43 -2.74 0.05 -12.70
CA MET A 43 -1.74 -0.47 -13.63
C MET A 43 -1.84 -1.99 -13.77
N ILE A 44 -1.84 -2.74 -12.66
CA ILE A 44 -1.94 -4.21 -12.68
C ILE A 44 -3.25 -4.67 -13.35
N GLU A 45 -4.35 -3.98 -13.05
CA GLU A 45 -5.67 -4.17 -13.64
C GLU A 45 -5.67 -3.98 -15.15
N SER A 46 -5.01 -2.92 -15.64
CA SER A 46 -4.90 -2.63 -17.08
C SER A 46 -4.14 -3.70 -17.86
N LEU A 47 -3.29 -4.48 -17.17
CA LEU A 47 -2.48 -5.55 -17.76
C LEU A 47 -3.20 -6.92 -17.77
N ARG A 48 -4.35 -7.05 -17.10
CA ARG A 48 -5.12 -8.31 -17.03
C ARG A 48 -5.60 -8.91 -18.37
N PRO A 49 -5.86 -8.16 -19.45
CA PRO A 49 -6.28 -8.75 -20.73
C PRO A 49 -5.18 -9.54 -21.47
N LEU A 50 -3.93 -9.48 -21.04
CA LEU A 50 -2.79 -10.08 -21.73
C LEU A 50 -2.39 -11.39 -21.04
N HIS A 51 -2.34 -12.51 -21.78
CA HIS A 51 -1.91 -13.85 -21.31
C HIS A 51 -0.47 -13.92 -20.71
N SER A 52 0.19 -12.80 -20.41
CA SER A 52 1.54 -12.67 -19.87
C SER A 52 1.61 -11.83 -18.58
N ILE A 53 0.50 -11.69 -17.85
CA ILE A 53 0.28 -10.81 -16.67
C ILE A 53 1.45 -10.84 -15.68
N GLY A 54 1.95 -12.04 -15.34
CA GLY A 54 3.05 -12.20 -14.40
C GLY A 54 4.27 -11.38 -14.80
N SER A 55 4.70 -11.42 -16.07
CA SER A 55 5.92 -10.73 -16.50
C SER A 55 5.81 -9.19 -16.51
N GLN A 56 4.63 -8.64 -16.77
CA GLN A 56 4.46 -7.20 -16.96
C GLN A 56 4.11 -6.46 -15.67
N ALA A 57 3.25 -7.05 -14.83
CA ALA A 57 2.92 -6.49 -13.51
C ALA A 57 4.16 -6.46 -12.60
N LEU A 58 5.08 -7.41 -12.78
CA LEU A 58 6.36 -7.45 -12.09
C LEU A 58 7.20 -6.18 -12.31
N TYR A 59 7.18 -5.52 -13.48
CA TYR A 59 7.95 -4.29 -13.68
C TYR A 59 7.53 -3.13 -12.75
N PHE A 60 6.27 -3.13 -12.31
CA PHE A 60 5.81 -2.17 -11.31
C PHE A 60 6.17 -2.60 -9.88
N ILE A 61 6.00 -3.88 -9.56
CA ILE A 61 6.09 -4.38 -8.18
C ILE A 61 7.55 -4.60 -7.76
N LEU A 62 8.38 -5.11 -8.68
CA LEU A 62 9.77 -5.50 -8.40
C LEU A 62 10.65 -4.37 -7.84
N PRO A 63 10.57 -3.11 -8.31
CA PRO A 63 11.32 -2.02 -7.70
C PRO A 63 11.03 -1.83 -6.20
N PHE A 64 9.81 -2.13 -5.74
CA PHE A 64 9.47 -2.06 -4.33
C PHE A 64 9.94 -3.29 -3.54
N ALA A 65 9.85 -4.47 -4.17
CA ALA A 65 10.35 -5.71 -3.58
C ALA A 65 11.87 -5.68 -3.36
N GLU A 66 12.63 -5.07 -4.28
CA GLU A 66 14.09 -4.92 -4.18
C GLU A 66 14.50 -4.06 -2.96
N ILE A 67 13.68 -3.09 -2.57
CA ILE A 67 13.92 -2.27 -1.37
C ILE A 67 13.68 -3.09 -0.08
N LEU A 68 12.76 -4.04 -0.12
CA LEU A 68 12.28 -4.78 1.06
C LEU A 68 13.02 -6.09 1.32
N PHE A 69 13.60 -6.69 0.29
CA PHE A 69 14.09 -8.06 0.31
C PHE A 69 15.54 -8.15 -0.12
N ASP A 70 16.27 -9.10 0.47
CA ASP A 70 17.57 -9.52 -0.06
C ASP A 70 17.41 -10.23 -1.42
N SER A 71 18.52 -10.48 -2.10
CA SER A 71 18.51 -11.09 -3.45
C SER A 71 17.74 -12.42 -3.52
N LYS A 72 17.82 -13.25 -2.47
CA LYS A 72 17.13 -14.55 -2.42
C LYS A 72 15.62 -14.36 -2.27
N LYS A 73 15.19 -13.56 -1.29
CA LYS A 73 13.78 -13.26 -1.05
C LYS A 73 13.15 -12.49 -2.20
N TYR A 74 13.90 -11.61 -2.85
CA TYR A 74 13.47 -10.92 -4.06
C TYR A 74 13.15 -11.92 -5.19
N GLN A 75 14.04 -12.87 -5.46
CA GLN A 75 13.81 -13.90 -6.49
C GLN A 75 12.59 -14.77 -6.14
N GLN A 76 12.46 -15.17 -4.88
CA GLN A 76 11.30 -15.91 -4.36
C GLN A 76 10.00 -15.13 -4.59
N PHE A 77 9.99 -13.84 -4.26
CA PHE A 77 8.85 -12.95 -4.49
C PHE A 77 8.50 -12.84 -5.98
N ALA A 78 9.51 -12.63 -6.83
CA ALA A 78 9.34 -12.51 -8.27
C ALA A 78 8.72 -13.77 -8.90
N LEU A 79 9.13 -14.96 -8.44
CA LEU A 79 8.55 -16.24 -8.85
C LEU A 79 7.11 -16.38 -8.34
N MET A 80 6.87 -16.08 -7.07
CA MET A 80 5.53 -16.14 -6.47
C MET A 80 4.50 -15.26 -7.20
N MET A 81 4.90 -14.07 -7.66
CA MET A 81 4.06 -13.13 -8.39
C MET A 81 3.76 -13.53 -9.84
N GLN A 82 4.36 -14.62 -10.35
CA GLN A 82 3.95 -15.20 -11.63
C GLN A 82 2.60 -15.93 -11.51
N ASP A 83 2.23 -16.34 -10.30
CA ASP A 83 0.93 -16.90 -9.98
C ASP A 83 -0.12 -15.77 -9.88
N GLU A 84 -1.16 -15.87 -10.71
CA GLU A 84 -2.26 -14.92 -10.76
C GLU A 84 -3.00 -14.81 -9.41
N GLU A 85 -3.10 -15.90 -8.65
CA GLU A 85 -3.74 -15.90 -7.33
C GLU A 85 -2.96 -15.04 -6.33
N ASN A 86 -1.63 -15.14 -6.32
CA ASN A 86 -0.79 -14.33 -5.44
C ASN A 86 -0.79 -12.86 -5.87
N LEU A 87 -0.84 -12.58 -7.17
CA LEU A 87 -1.01 -11.22 -7.67
C LEU A 87 -2.37 -10.62 -7.27
N LYS A 88 -3.45 -11.39 -7.35
CA LYS A 88 -4.78 -10.98 -6.85
C LYS A 88 -4.76 -10.69 -5.35
N LYS A 89 -4.10 -11.54 -4.56
CA LYS A 89 -3.91 -11.32 -3.11
C LYS A 89 -3.18 -10.01 -2.84
N LEU A 90 -2.12 -9.71 -3.60
CA LEU A 90 -1.39 -8.45 -3.48
C LEU A 90 -2.28 -7.24 -3.80
N VAL A 91 -3.00 -7.28 -4.93
CA VAL A 91 -3.90 -6.19 -5.35
C VAL A 91 -5.00 -5.96 -4.32
N ALA A 92 -5.67 -7.02 -3.86
CA ALA A 92 -6.69 -6.93 -2.83
C ALA A 92 -6.13 -6.32 -1.54
N ARG A 93 -4.95 -6.76 -1.13
CA ARG A 93 -4.33 -6.26 0.10
C ARG A 93 -3.93 -4.79 0.00
N MET A 94 -3.42 -4.36 -1.15
CA MET A 94 -3.13 -2.94 -1.41
C MET A 94 -4.39 -2.07 -1.33
N ASP A 95 -5.52 -2.55 -1.85
CA ASP A 95 -6.80 -1.83 -1.83
C ASP A 95 -7.32 -1.66 -0.39
N GLU A 96 -7.32 -2.74 0.39
CA GLU A 96 -7.72 -2.71 1.81
C GLU A 96 -6.90 -1.69 2.62
N LEU A 97 -5.58 -1.70 2.43
CA LEU A 97 -4.66 -0.79 3.12
C LEU A 97 -4.84 0.67 2.68
N ASP A 98 -5.03 0.92 1.39
CA ASP A 98 -5.31 2.28 0.91
C ASP A 98 -6.61 2.82 1.50
N GLU A 99 -7.63 1.97 1.58
CA GLU A 99 -8.91 2.36 2.16
C GLU A 99 -8.78 2.67 3.66
N GLU A 100 -8.04 1.84 4.40
CA GLU A 100 -7.72 2.05 5.82
C GLU A 100 -6.99 3.36 6.05
N ILE A 101 -5.87 3.59 5.35
CA ILE A 101 -5.06 4.81 5.44
C ILE A 101 -5.90 6.05 5.11
N ASN A 102 -6.72 5.97 4.05
CA ASN A 102 -7.57 7.08 3.65
C ASN A 102 -8.71 7.34 4.66
N ARG A 103 -9.30 6.30 5.26
CA ARG A 103 -10.28 6.44 6.36
C ARG A 103 -9.66 7.17 7.55
N ASP A 104 -8.49 6.76 7.99
CA ASP A 104 -7.80 7.35 9.13
C ASP A 104 -7.40 8.81 8.88
N ARG A 105 -6.89 9.10 7.68
CA ARG A 105 -6.58 10.47 7.25
C ARG A 105 -7.82 11.36 7.27
N ARG A 106 -8.96 10.85 6.77
CA ARG A 106 -10.26 11.57 6.81
C ARG A 106 -10.74 11.78 8.24
N ALA A 107 -10.63 10.79 9.12
CA ALA A 107 -11.00 10.89 10.53
C ALA A 107 -10.14 11.95 11.26
N ALA A 108 -8.82 11.91 11.08
CA ALA A 108 -7.88 12.88 11.63
C ALA A 108 -8.17 14.31 11.14
N ALA A 109 -8.44 14.47 9.84
CA ALA A 109 -8.81 15.76 9.26
C ALA A 109 -10.12 16.32 9.85
N ARG A 110 -11.14 15.47 10.03
CA ARG A 110 -12.41 15.83 10.67
C ARG A 110 -12.21 16.30 12.10
N LEU A 111 -11.42 15.57 12.90
CA LEU A 111 -11.10 15.94 14.27
C LEU A 111 -10.36 17.29 14.34
N LYS A 112 -9.36 17.50 13.48
CA LYS A 112 -8.62 18.77 13.37
C LYS A 112 -9.55 19.94 13.02
N ARG A 113 -10.50 19.73 12.11
CA ARG A 113 -11.52 20.74 11.75
C ARG A 113 -12.44 21.07 12.93
N LYS A 114 -12.95 20.06 13.66
CA LYS A 114 -13.78 20.26 14.87
C LYS A 114 -13.01 21.06 15.94
N ARG A 115 -11.76 20.66 16.24
CA ARG A 115 -10.88 21.37 17.19
C ARG A 115 -10.64 22.83 16.78
N ARG A 116 -10.37 23.10 15.50
CA ARG A 116 -10.20 24.46 14.96
C ARG A 116 -11.46 25.31 15.14
N LYS A 117 -12.65 24.77 14.83
CA LYS A 117 -13.92 25.49 15.00
C LYS A 117 -14.21 25.80 16.49
N ALA A 118 -14.00 24.83 17.38
CA ALA A 118 -14.20 25.02 18.82
C ALA A 118 -13.27 26.11 19.39
N ARG A 119 -11.97 26.07 19.04
CA ARG A 119 -10.99 27.10 19.44
C ARG A 119 -11.39 28.50 18.94
N ARG A 120 -11.81 28.63 17.67
CA ARG A 120 -12.29 29.92 17.13
C ARG A 120 -13.50 30.44 17.91
N ARG A 121 -14.50 29.59 18.20
CA ARG A 121 -15.68 29.97 18.98
C ARG A 121 -15.31 30.46 20.38
N GLN A 122 -14.46 29.70 21.09
CA GLN A 122 -13.97 30.08 22.42
C GLN A 122 -13.22 31.42 22.40
N PHE A 123 -12.38 31.65 21.38
CA PHE A 123 -11.66 32.90 21.19
C PHE A 123 -12.61 34.10 21.01
N PHE A 124 -13.60 33.99 20.10
CA PHE A 124 -14.58 35.06 19.90
C PHE A 124 -15.43 35.33 21.15
N ALA A 125 -15.86 34.28 21.85
CA ALA A 125 -16.60 34.43 23.12
C ALA A 125 -15.78 35.17 24.18
N LYS A 126 -14.46 34.89 24.27
CA LYS A 126 -13.56 35.61 25.19
C LYS A 126 -13.41 37.08 24.81
N ILE A 127 -13.33 37.40 23.51
CA ILE A 127 -13.23 38.79 23.03
C ILE A 127 -14.50 39.58 23.36
N LEU A 128 -15.68 39.02 23.07
CA LEU A 128 -16.95 39.69 23.36
C LEU A 128 -17.08 40.02 24.86
N LYS A 129 -16.77 39.04 25.73
CA LYS A 129 -16.81 39.22 27.18
C LYS A 129 -15.84 40.31 27.69
N ILE A 130 -14.70 40.51 27.02
CA ILE A 130 -13.76 41.59 27.36
C ILE A 130 -14.31 42.96 26.95
N LYS A 131 -15.01 43.02 25.80
CA LYS A 131 -15.61 44.27 25.32
C LYS A 131 -16.74 44.73 26.23
N ASP A 132 -17.60 43.82 26.69
CA ASP A 132 -18.69 44.15 27.63
C ASP A 132 -18.14 44.69 28.95
N LYS A 133 -17.09 44.08 29.51
CA LYS A 133 -16.42 44.54 30.74
C LYS A 133 -15.73 45.90 30.66
N LYS A 134 -15.48 46.42 29.46
CA LYS A 134 -14.87 47.74 29.26
C LYS A 134 -15.90 48.84 28.97
N ALA A 135 -17.18 48.46 28.84
CA ALA A 135 -18.28 49.38 28.55
C ALA A 135 -19.11 49.74 29.81
N GLU A 136 -18.89 49.04 30.93
CA GLU A 136 -19.23 49.47 32.30
C GLU A 136 -18.06 50.27 32.91
#